data_AF-Q22R57-F1
#
_entry.id   AF-Q22R57-F1
#
_cell.length_a   1.000
_cell.length_b   1.000
_cell.length_c   1.000
_cell.angle_alpha   90.00
_cell.angle_beta   90.00
_cell.angle_gamma   90.00
#
_symmetry.space_group_name_H-M   'P 1'
#
loop_
_entity.id
_entity.type
_entity.pdbx_description
1 polymer ?
#
loop_
_entity_poly.entity_id
_entity_poly.type
_entity_poly.pdbx_seq_one_letter_code
_entity_poly.pdbx_strand_id
1 'polypeptide(L)'
;MVDRKQAAGSVWNVNSWHWEQKNYTPQAKKLLEEIILSISIEQDGVKVQNSKIKSINGDAEINVRKGKQILCYEFNVEVDFKAENDEEDADGYFKIHDINPDDLDFEVDHVTLNTKNKCGDIAKRIIQKQMKEELKKLLKDFTKQLAEYESNPEKLKQDEQKRLQNQEATQKAREEKGKEKEQIFYEQKAKEQELKEKFSQWSEQK
;
A
#
# COMPACT_ATOMS: atom_id res chain seq x y z
N MET A 1 9.80 19.48 -10.61
CA MET A 1 10.28 18.08 -10.52
C MET A 1 10.11 17.65 -9.09
N VAL A 2 9.19 16.74 -8.79
CA VAL A 2 8.98 16.25 -7.42
C VAL A 2 10.18 15.38 -7.06
N ASP A 3 10.90 15.78 -6.02
CA ASP A 3 12.06 15.04 -5.51
C ASP A 3 11.56 13.68 -4.99
N ARG A 4 11.87 12.61 -5.72
CA ARG A 4 11.34 11.28 -5.42
C ARG A 4 12.21 10.63 -4.35
N LYS A 5 11.65 10.47 -3.15
CA LYS A 5 12.32 9.90 -1.97
C LYS A 5 12.85 8.49 -2.28
N GLN A 6 14.05 8.20 -1.76
CA GLN A 6 14.72 6.93 -1.94
C GLN A 6 13.97 5.83 -1.17
N ALA A 7 13.59 4.76 -1.87
CA ALA A 7 12.92 3.62 -1.26
C ALA A 7 13.75 2.36 -1.41
N ALA A 8 13.71 1.53 -0.38
CA ALA A 8 14.47 0.28 -0.32
C ALA A 8 13.49 -0.90 -0.27
N GLY A 9 13.60 -1.82 -1.24
CA GLY A 9 12.89 -3.11 -1.19
C GLY A 9 13.27 -3.93 0.05
N SER A 10 12.49 -4.96 0.38
CA SER A 10 12.68 -5.91 1.47
C SER A 10 14.07 -6.55 1.48
N VAL A 11 14.40 -7.11 2.63
CA VAL A 11 15.69 -7.74 2.93
C VAL A 11 16.12 -8.81 1.92
N TRP A 12 15.17 -9.60 1.43
CA TRP A 12 15.45 -10.67 0.47
C TRP A 12 15.58 -10.15 -0.98
N ASN A 13 15.14 -8.92 -1.25
CA ASN A 13 15.14 -8.30 -2.56
C ASN A 13 16.42 -7.51 -2.81
N VAL A 14 17.53 -8.24 -2.91
CA VAL A 14 18.86 -7.68 -3.17
C VAL A 14 18.83 -6.81 -4.43
N ASN A 15 19.34 -5.58 -4.35
CA ASN A 15 19.34 -4.57 -5.40
C ASN A 15 17.95 -4.16 -5.95
N SER A 16 16.85 -4.57 -5.30
CA SER A 16 15.48 -4.36 -5.79
C SER A 16 15.26 -4.88 -7.23
N TRP A 17 15.84 -6.05 -7.54
CA TRP A 17 15.71 -6.71 -8.85
C TRP A 17 14.52 -7.65 -8.94
N HIS A 18 13.98 -8.11 -7.81
CA HIS A 18 12.75 -8.89 -7.78
C HIS A 18 11.55 -7.96 -7.61
N TRP A 19 10.44 -8.30 -8.25
CA TRP A 19 9.18 -7.59 -8.04
C TRP A 19 8.78 -7.72 -6.57
N GLU A 20 8.50 -6.59 -5.93
CA GLU A 20 8.04 -6.56 -4.57
C GLU A 20 6.97 -5.48 -4.43
N GLN A 21 5.79 -5.96 -4.06
CA GLN A 21 4.58 -5.19 -3.92
C GLN A 21 4.23 -5.13 -2.43
N LYS A 22 4.11 -3.92 -1.90
CA LYS A 22 3.66 -3.70 -0.53
C LYS A 22 2.23 -3.18 -0.57
N ASN A 23 1.34 -3.86 0.17
CA ASN A 23 -0.06 -3.45 0.29
C ASN A 23 -0.17 -2.19 1.17
N TYR A 24 -0.76 -1.14 0.60
CA TYR A 24 -1.01 0.16 1.23
C TYR A 24 -2.50 0.50 1.31
N THR A 25 -3.37 -0.44 0.95
CA THR A 25 -4.83 -0.29 0.92
C THR A 25 -5.38 0.23 2.26
N PRO A 26 -5.01 -0.31 3.44
CA PRO A 26 -5.57 0.18 4.71
C PRO A 26 -5.24 1.65 4.98
N GLN A 27 -4.00 2.06 4.71
CA GLN A 27 -3.52 3.43 4.91
C GLN A 27 -4.16 4.39 3.92
N ALA A 28 -4.25 3.98 2.66
CA ALA A 28 -4.90 4.75 1.60
C ALA A 28 -6.39 4.97 1.90
N LYS A 29 -7.12 3.94 2.33
CA LYS A 29 -8.53 4.04 2.71
C LYS A 29 -8.75 5.02 3.87
N LYS A 30 -7.92 4.92 4.91
CA LYS A 30 -8.00 5.83 6.06
C LYS A 30 -7.76 7.29 5.64
N LEU A 31 -6.72 7.53 4.84
CA LEU A 31 -6.39 8.88 4.39
C LEU A 31 -7.46 9.45 3.45
N LEU A 32 -8.02 8.63 2.55
CA LEU A 32 -9.15 9.05 1.71
C LEU A 32 -10.37 9.42 2.54
N GLU A 33 -10.70 8.61 3.55
CA GLU A 33 -11.81 8.91 4.46
C GLU A 33 -11.63 10.25 5.16
N GLU A 34 -10.45 10.52 5.72
CA GLU A 34 -10.12 11.79 6.37
C GLU A 34 -10.25 12.99 5.40
N ILE A 35 -9.71 12.86 4.18
CA ILE A 35 -9.77 13.91 3.16
C ILE A 35 -11.22 14.19 2.76
N ILE A 36 -11.99 13.15 2.41
CA ILE A 36 -13.34 13.31 1.87
C ILE A 36 -14.27 13.88 2.95
N LEU A 37 -14.18 13.41 4.20
CA LEU A 37 -15.02 13.92 5.29
C LEU A 37 -14.67 15.34 5.73
N SER A 38 -13.47 15.84 5.39
CA SER A 38 -13.09 17.23 5.69
C SER A 38 -13.78 18.27 4.81
N ILE A 39 -14.44 17.86 3.71
CA ILE A 39 -15.06 18.76 2.75
C ILE A 39 -16.38 19.32 3.31
N SER A 40 -16.48 20.64 3.30
CA SER A 40 -17.71 21.39 3.46
C SER A 40 -17.74 22.53 2.45
N ILE A 41 -18.86 22.67 1.74
CA ILE A 41 -19.05 23.66 0.68
C ILE A 41 -20.30 24.47 1.02
N GLU A 42 -20.17 25.79 1.08
CA GLU A 42 -21.28 26.70 1.32
C GLU A 42 -21.50 27.58 0.09
N GLN A 43 -22.69 27.48 -0.51
CA GLN A 43 -23.05 28.23 -1.70
C GLN A 43 -24.57 28.41 -1.78
N ASP A 44 -25.03 29.53 -2.34
CA ASP A 44 -26.45 29.81 -2.57
C ASP A 44 -27.30 29.69 -1.28
N GLY A 45 -26.70 30.00 -0.11
CA GLY A 45 -27.35 29.90 1.20
C GLY A 45 -27.53 28.47 1.72
N VAL A 46 -26.92 27.48 1.07
CA VAL A 46 -26.95 26.07 1.49
C VAL A 46 -25.52 25.61 1.81
N LYS A 47 -25.36 25.01 2.97
CA LYS A 47 -24.10 24.39 3.39
C LYS A 47 -24.19 22.88 3.21
N VAL A 48 -23.36 22.33 2.34
CA VAL A 48 -23.21 20.88 2.11
C VAL A 48 -21.99 20.38 2.86
N GLN A 49 -22.14 19.28 3.59
CA GLN A 49 -21.06 18.64 4.33
C GLN A 49 -21.09 17.13 4.13
N ASN A 50 -19.94 16.54 3.85
CA ASN A 50 -19.79 15.09 3.81
C ASN A 50 -19.93 14.54 5.24
N SER A 51 -20.84 13.58 5.42
CA SER A 51 -21.25 13.11 6.75
C SER A 51 -20.64 11.76 7.11
N LYS A 52 -20.58 10.83 6.16
CA LYS A 52 -20.07 9.48 6.37
C LYS A 52 -19.60 8.87 5.05
N ILE A 53 -18.55 8.07 5.13
CA ILE A 53 -18.18 7.17 4.03
C ILE A 53 -18.95 5.86 4.18
N LYS A 54 -19.76 5.53 3.17
CA LYS A 54 -20.55 4.31 3.16
C LYS A 54 -19.73 3.11 2.69
N SER A 55 -18.88 3.31 1.68
CA SER A 55 -17.92 2.29 1.25
C SER A 55 -16.72 2.90 0.55
N ILE A 56 -15.57 2.24 0.68
CA ILE A 56 -14.36 2.48 -0.11
C ILE A 56 -13.92 1.15 -0.71
N ASN A 57 -14.10 0.99 -2.02
CA ASN A 57 -13.76 -0.22 -2.77
C ASN A 57 -12.56 0.04 -3.65
N GLY A 58 -11.61 -0.89 -3.68
CA GLY A 58 -10.34 -0.73 -4.38
C GLY A 58 -9.14 -0.97 -3.49
N ASP A 59 -7.97 -0.77 -4.06
CA ASP A 59 -6.68 -1.14 -3.50
C ASP A 59 -5.60 -0.11 -3.80
N ALA A 60 -4.56 -0.14 -2.96
CA ALA A 60 -3.37 0.66 -3.14
C ALA A 60 -2.13 -0.19 -2.85
N GLU A 61 -1.11 0.00 -3.67
CA GLU A 61 0.17 -0.68 -3.56
C GLU A 61 1.33 0.24 -3.90
N ILE A 62 2.46 0.01 -3.22
CA ILE A 62 3.73 0.65 -3.55
C ILE A 62 4.70 -0.42 -3.98
N ASN A 63 5.20 -0.27 -5.20
CA ASN A 63 6.22 -1.10 -5.80
C ASN A 63 7.55 -0.34 -5.82
N VAL A 64 8.66 -0.98 -5.43
CA VAL A 64 9.99 -0.36 -5.46
C VAL A 64 10.79 -0.93 -6.62
N ARG A 65 11.11 -0.10 -7.62
CA ARG A 65 11.88 -0.50 -8.80
C ARG A 65 13.01 0.47 -9.09
N LYS A 66 14.24 -0.04 -9.22
CA LYS A 66 15.46 0.77 -9.47
C LYS A 66 15.60 1.95 -8.48
N GLY A 67 15.29 1.71 -7.21
CA GLY A 67 15.34 2.72 -6.13
C GLY A 67 14.22 3.77 -6.17
N LYS A 68 13.21 3.61 -7.03
CA LYS A 68 12.05 4.52 -7.14
C LYS A 68 10.78 3.81 -6.69
N GLN A 69 9.92 4.55 -6.00
CA GLN A 69 8.55 4.13 -5.69
C GLN A 69 7.67 4.32 -6.92
N ILE A 70 6.90 3.29 -7.23
CA ILE A 70 5.81 3.29 -8.20
C ILE A 70 4.55 3.03 -7.37
N LEU A 71 3.73 4.07 -7.22
CA LEU A 71 2.47 3.98 -6.51
C LEU A 71 1.37 3.64 -7.52
N CYS A 72 0.60 2.60 -7.24
CA CYS A 72 -0.61 2.26 -7.97
C CYS A 72 -1.77 2.27 -6.98
N TYR A 73 -2.84 2.98 -7.29
CA TYR A 73 -4.08 2.89 -6.53
C TYR A 73 -5.27 3.17 -7.42
N GLU A 74 -6.39 2.57 -7.07
CA GLU A 74 -7.68 2.84 -7.69
C GLU A 74 -8.76 2.69 -6.63
N PHE A 75 -9.62 3.70 -6.47
CA PHE A 75 -10.70 3.66 -5.50
C PHE A 75 -12.02 4.17 -6.05
N ASN A 76 -13.08 3.46 -5.68
CA ASN A 76 -14.47 3.85 -5.83
C ASN A 76 -15.06 4.10 -4.44
N VAL A 77 -15.69 5.26 -4.24
CA VAL A 77 -16.17 5.70 -2.93
C VAL A 77 -17.66 6.06 -3.01
N GLU A 78 -18.42 5.64 -2.00
CA GLU A 78 -19.80 6.10 -1.80
C GLU A 78 -19.86 6.95 -0.52
N VAL A 79 -20.37 8.18 -0.66
CA VAL A 79 -20.32 9.21 0.39
C VAL A 79 -21.74 9.68 0.69
N ASP A 80 -22.12 9.62 1.96
CA ASP A 80 -23.34 10.22 2.47
C ASP A 80 -23.07 11.69 2.82
N PHE A 81 -23.95 12.60 2.43
CA PHE A 81 -23.85 14.03 2.74
C PHE A 81 -25.08 14.55 3.48
N LYS A 82 -24.87 15.66 4.18
CA LYS A 82 -25.92 16.49 4.76
C LYS A 82 -25.86 17.87 4.13
N ALA A 83 -27.01 18.50 4.01
CA ALA A 83 -27.16 19.87 3.57
C ALA A 83 -28.14 20.60 4.48
N GLU A 84 -27.82 21.84 4.83
CA GLU A 84 -28.64 22.67 5.73
C GLU A 84 -28.73 24.09 5.16
N ASN A 85 -29.88 24.73 5.37
CA ASN A 85 -30.07 26.18 5.28
C ASN A 85 -30.93 26.63 6.49
N ASP A 86 -31.28 27.92 6.55
CA ASP A 86 -32.03 28.46 7.69
C ASP A 86 -33.46 27.88 7.86
N GLU A 87 -34.00 27.19 6.84
CA GLU A 87 -35.41 26.75 6.79
C GLU A 87 -35.56 25.21 6.73
N GLU A 88 -34.66 24.52 6.05
CA GLU A 88 -34.79 23.13 5.61
C GLU A 88 -33.45 22.38 5.67
N ASP A 89 -33.50 21.13 6.12
CA ASP A 89 -32.40 20.18 6.02
C ASP A 89 -32.63 19.18 4.89
N ALA A 90 -31.55 18.70 4.29
CA ALA A 90 -31.56 17.63 3.31
C ALA A 90 -30.38 16.67 3.51
N ASP A 91 -30.55 15.44 3.08
CA ASP A 91 -29.50 14.43 3.11
C ASP A 91 -29.60 13.52 1.89
N GLY A 92 -28.50 12.84 1.60
CA GLY A 92 -28.38 12.02 0.41
C GLY A 92 -27.01 11.38 0.29
N TYR A 93 -26.72 10.85 -0.89
CA TYR A 93 -25.42 10.28 -1.19
C TYR A 93 -24.97 10.61 -2.62
N PHE A 94 -23.68 10.50 -2.86
CA PHE A 94 -23.07 10.55 -4.18
C PHE A 94 -21.95 9.51 -4.28
N LYS A 95 -21.48 9.26 -5.51
CA LYS A 95 -20.38 8.34 -5.77
C LYS A 95 -19.21 9.06 -6.40
N ILE A 96 -18.01 8.60 -6.05
CA ILE A 96 -16.76 9.01 -6.67
C ILE A 96 -16.17 7.77 -7.34
N HIS A 97 -15.93 7.86 -8.64
CA HIS A 97 -15.44 6.77 -9.46
C HIS A 97 -14.01 7.02 -9.94
N ASP A 98 -13.21 5.95 -9.96
CA ASP A 98 -11.87 5.93 -10.56
C ASP A 98 -10.87 6.93 -9.94
N ILE A 99 -10.84 7.05 -8.61
CA ILE A 99 -9.80 7.82 -7.92
C ILE A 99 -8.46 7.09 -8.11
N ASN A 100 -7.60 7.64 -8.95
CA ASN A 100 -6.32 7.04 -9.35
C ASN A 100 -5.19 8.10 -9.37
N PRO A 101 -3.90 7.70 -9.53
CA PRO A 101 -2.77 8.63 -9.55
C PRO A 101 -2.63 9.43 -10.86
N ASP A 102 -3.35 9.06 -11.92
CA ASP A 102 -3.25 9.66 -13.24
C ASP A 102 -4.20 10.87 -13.35
N ASP A 103 -3.61 12.07 -13.37
CA ASP A 103 -4.26 13.38 -13.58
C ASP A 103 -5.44 13.74 -12.65
N LEU A 104 -5.76 12.90 -11.65
CA LEU A 104 -6.94 13.03 -10.80
C LEU A 104 -8.24 13.17 -11.62
N ASP A 105 -8.36 12.40 -12.71
CA ASP A 105 -9.54 12.42 -13.60
C ASP A 105 -10.65 11.47 -13.14
N PHE A 106 -10.98 11.54 -11.86
CA PHE A 106 -12.08 10.79 -11.27
C PHE A 106 -13.43 11.46 -11.58
N GLU A 107 -14.51 10.68 -11.54
CA GLU A 107 -15.87 11.19 -11.77
C GLU A 107 -16.65 11.32 -10.45
N VAL A 108 -17.51 12.33 -10.36
CA VAL A 108 -18.43 12.52 -9.23
C VAL A 108 -19.86 12.50 -9.76
N ASP A 109 -20.62 11.45 -9.43
CA ASP A 109 -21.94 11.22 -10.00
C ASP A 109 -22.91 10.55 -9.01
N HIS A 110 -24.00 9.97 -9.52
CA HIS A 110 -25.05 9.27 -8.75
C HIS A 110 -25.63 10.08 -7.57
N VAL A 111 -25.67 11.41 -7.68
CA VAL A 111 -26.17 12.29 -6.62
C VAL A 111 -27.67 12.09 -6.41
N THR A 112 -28.00 11.48 -5.27
CA THR A 112 -29.35 11.08 -4.88
C THR A 112 -29.72 11.72 -3.56
N LEU A 113 -30.94 12.25 -3.48
CA LEU A 113 -31.51 12.85 -2.27
C LEU A 113 -32.43 11.84 -1.60
N ASN A 114 -32.39 11.77 -0.27
CA ASN A 114 -33.32 10.97 0.53
C ASN A 114 -34.65 11.71 0.74
N THR A 115 -34.60 13.04 0.85
CA THR A 115 -35.78 13.91 0.92
C THR A 115 -35.74 14.96 -0.19
N LYS A 116 -36.88 15.17 -0.88
CA LYS A 116 -37.01 16.19 -1.93
C LYS A 116 -37.49 17.50 -1.33
N ASN A 117 -36.64 18.50 -1.34
CA ASN A 117 -36.93 19.87 -0.92
C ASN A 117 -35.99 20.86 -1.64
N LYS A 118 -36.17 22.16 -1.42
CA LYS A 118 -35.39 23.19 -2.14
C LYS A 118 -33.93 23.14 -1.73
N CYS A 119 -33.66 22.92 -0.44
CA CYS A 119 -32.30 22.76 0.09
C CYS A 119 -31.55 21.61 -0.63
N GLY A 120 -32.19 20.45 -0.76
CA GLY A 120 -31.65 19.28 -1.45
C GLY A 120 -31.39 19.51 -2.94
N ASP A 121 -32.28 20.21 -3.65
CA ASP A 121 -32.08 20.53 -5.07
C ASP A 121 -30.87 21.46 -5.30
N ILE A 122 -30.65 22.41 -4.40
CA ILE A 122 -29.46 23.28 -4.41
C ILE A 122 -28.21 22.45 -4.05
N ALA A 123 -28.26 21.65 -2.99
CA ALA A 123 -27.15 20.78 -2.58
C ALA A 123 -26.70 19.84 -3.70
N LYS A 124 -27.65 19.21 -4.40
CA LYS A 124 -27.37 18.37 -5.56
C LYS A 124 -26.61 19.14 -6.65
N ARG A 125 -27.01 20.38 -6.93
CA ARG A 125 -26.37 21.25 -7.91
C ARG A 125 -24.96 21.66 -7.48
N ILE A 126 -24.76 21.93 -6.18
CA ILE A 126 -23.43 22.21 -5.59
C ILE A 126 -22.51 21.02 -5.80
N ILE A 127 -22.96 19.82 -5.43
CA ILE A 127 -22.15 18.59 -5.55
C ILE A 127 -21.75 18.37 -7.01
N GLN A 128 -22.69 18.45 -7.94
CA GLN A 128 -22.44 18.23 -9.37
C GLN A 128 -21.47 19.24 -9.99
N LYS A 129 -21.41 20.47 -9.47
CA LYS A 129 -20.60 21.55 -10.06
C LYS A 129 -19.26 21.77 -9.37
N GLN A 130 -19.16 21.52 -8.06
CA GLN A 130 -18.02 21.95 -7.25
C GLN A 130 -17.29 20.82 -6.55
N MET A 131 -17.95 19.70 -6.24
CA MET A 131 -17.35 18.63 -5.43
C MET A 131 -16.09 18.05 -6.09
N LYS A 132 -16.10 17.85 -7.42
CA LYS A 132 -14.93 17.36 -8.17
C LYS A 132 -13.72 18.28 -8.00
N GLU A 133 -13.91 19.59 -8.08
CA GLU A 133 -12.82 20.56 -7.95
C GLU A 133 -12.30 20.70 -6.50
N GLU A 134 -13.18 20.63 -5.50
CA GLU A 134 -12.75 20.60 -4.09
C GLU A 134 -11.98 19.31 -3.75
N LEU A 135 -12.46 18.16 -4.23
CA LEU A 135 -11.74 16.89 -4.08
C LEU A 135 -10.37 16.93 -4.74
N LYS A 136 -10.24 17.47 -5.96
CA LYS A 136 -8.95 17.61 -6.65
C LYS A 136 -7.94 18.44 -5.83
N LYS A 137 -8.39 19.54 -5.22
CA LYS A 137 -7.52 20.40 -4.39
C LYS A 137 -6.93 19.66 -3.20
N LEU A 138 -7.70 18.77 -2.57
CA LEU A 138 -7.26 18.01 -1.40
C LEU A 138 -6.49 16.75 -1.79
N LEU A 139 -6.90 16.06 -2.86
CA LEU A 139 -6.26 14.83 -3.34
C LEU A 139 -4.93 15.07 -4.05
N LYS A 140 -4.59 16.31 -4.44
CA LYS A 140 -3.29 16.64 -5.06
C LYS A 140 -2.08 16.15 -4.23
N ASP A 141 -2.21 16.17 -2.90
CA ASP A 141 -1.15 15.78 -1.99
C ASP A 141 -1.28 14.31 -1.53
N PHE A 142 -2.34 13.60 -1.93
CA PHE A 142 -2.61 12.22 -1.52
C PHE A 142 -1.48 11.27 -1.92
N THR A 143 -1.06 11.31 -3.18
CA THR A 143 0.06 10.50 -3.70
C THR A 143 1.36 10.77 -2.92
N LYS A 144 1.62 12.04 -2.58
CA LYS A 144 2.78 12.42 -1.80
C LYS A 144 2.69 11.85 -0.39
N GLN A 145 1.57 12.06 0.30
CA GLN A 145 1.35 11.56 1.66
C GLN A 145 1.50 10.04 1.73
N LEU A 146 0.94 9.30 0.77
CA LEU A 146 1.05 7.84 0.72
C LEU A 146 2.51 7.37 0.50
N ALA A 147 3.27 8.07 -0.35
CA ALA A 147 4.70 7.82 -0.55
C ALA A 147 5.55 8.13 0.71
N GLU A 148 5.11 9.07 1.56
CA GLU A 148 5.78 9.41 2.80
C GLU A 148 5.66 8.33 3.87
N TYR A 149 4.57 7.54 3.88
CA TYR A 149 4.45 6.38 4.78
C TYR A 149 5.53 5.32 4.52
N GLU A 150 5.88 5.08 3.26
CA GLU A 150 6.96 4.14 2.92
C GLU A 150 8.34 4.75 3.17
N SER A 151 8.47 6.08 3.02
CA SER A 151 9.73 6.80 3.19
C SER A 151 10.00 7.23 4.65
N ASN A 152 9.22 6.73 5.62
CA ASN A 152 9.36 7.10 7.02
C ASN A 152 10.73 6.63 7.58
N PRO A 153 11.59 7.55 8.08
CA PRO A 153 12.93 7.20 8.57
C PRO A 153 12.96 6.13 9.67
N GLU A 154 11.97 6.10 10.56
CA GLU A 154 11.90 5.07 11.61
C GLU A 154 11.63 3.69 11.01
N LYS A 155 10.72 3.62 10.05
CA LYS A 155 10.43 2.39 9.30
C LYS A 155 11.65 1.92 8.52
N LEU A 156 12.36 2.84 7.85
CA LEU A 156 13.60 2.51 7.13
C LEU A 156 14.68 1.96 8.07
N LYS A 157 14.86 2.55 9.25
CA LYS A 157 15.82 2.05 10.26
C LYS A 157 15.43 0.67 10.79
N GLN A 158 14.14 0.43 11.04
CA GLN A 158 13.66 -0.89 11.46
C GLN A 158 13.86 -1.94 10.36
N ASP A 159 13.59 -1.57 9.10
CA ASP A 159 13.85 -2.42 7.95
C ASP A 159 15.35 -2.71 7.82
N GLU A 160 16.23 -1.72 8.03
CA GLU A 160 17.68 -1.89 8.03
C GLU A 160 18.16 -2.83 9.15
N GLN A 161 17.66 -2.69 10.37
CA GLN A 161 18.00 -3.58 11.49
C GLN A 161 17.56 -5.03 11.21
N LYS A 162 16.35 -5.23 10.67
CA LYS A 162 15.89 -6.55 10.25
C LYS A 162 16.75 -7.13 9.12
N ARG A 163 17.29 -6.29 8.22
CA ARG A 163 18.24 -6.75 7.18
C ARG A 163 19.49 -7.31 7.80
N LEU A 164 20.08 -6.57 8.73
CA LEU A 164 21.31 -6.97 9.38
C LEU A 164 21.11 -8.31 10.14
N GLN A 165 20.05 -8.41 10.94
CA GLN A 165 19.73 -9.64 11.68
C GLN A 165 19.51 -10.85 10.76
N ASN A 166 18.78 -10.67 9.66
CA ASN A 166 18.53 -11.75 8.69
C ASN A 166 19.80 -12.15 7.92
N GLN A 167 20.68 -11.19 7.60
CA GLN A 167 21.97 -11.46 6.97
C GLN A 167 22.87 -12.25 7.91
N GLU A 168 22.97 -11.85 9.17
CA GLU A 168 23.72 -12.58 10.20
C GLU A 168 23.16 -14.00 10.41
N ALA A 169 21.85 -14.16 10.48
CA ALA A 169 21.21 -15.47 10.60
C ALA A 169 21.47 -16.35 9.36
N THR A 170 21.40 -15.78 8.16
CA THR A 170 21.70 -16.49 6.91
C THR A 170 23.16 -16.92 6.84
N GLN A 171 24.08 -16.05 7.29
CA GLN A 171 25.50 -16.37 7.33
C GLN A 171 25.79 -17.50 8.32
N LYS A 172 25.26 -17.43 9.55
CA LYS A 172 25.38 -18.50 10.54
C LYS A 172 24.85 -19.84 10.02
N ALA A 173 23.66 -19.84 9.42
CA ALA A 173 23.08 -21.05 8.83
C ALA A 173 23.93 -21.63 7.68
N ARG A 174 24.59 -20.78 6.88
CA ARG A 174 25.53 -21.23 5.84
C ARG A 174 26.80 -21.83 6.43
N GLU A 175 27.36 -21.22 7.48
CA GLU A 175 28.54 -21.72 8.17
C GLU A 175 28.27 -23.07 8.86
N GLU A 176 27.13 -23.21 9.53
CA GLU A 176 26.69 -24.46 10.16
C GLU A 176 26.51 -25.57 9.13
N LYS A 177 25.77 -25.30 8.04
CA LYS A 177 25.63 -26.25 6.93
C LYS A 177 26.97 -26.59 6.26
N GLY A 178 27.91 -25.65 6.22
CA GLY A 178 29.26 -25.88 5.71
C GLY A 178 30.01 -26.91 6.57
N LYS A 179 29.99 -26.72 7.89
CA LYS A 179 30.61 -27.65 8.86
C LYS A 179 29.96 -29.04 8.82
N GLU A 180 28.63 -29.10 8.73
CA GLU A 180 27.89 -30.35 8.63
C GLU A 180 28.26 -31.12 7.36
N LYS A 181 28.32 -30.45 6.21
CA LYS A 181 28.77 -31.06 4.94
C LYS A 181 30.19 -31.57 5.02
N GLU A 182 31.08 -30.84 5.67
CA GLU A 182 32.48 -31.24 5.85
C GLU A 182 32.59 -32.49 6.75
N GLN A 183 31.83 -32.55 7.85
CA GLN A 183 31.74 -33.74 8.70
C GLN A 183 31.23 -34.96 7.93
N ILE A 184 30.13 -34.81 7.18
CA ILE A 184 29.58 -35.88 6.34
C ILE A 184 30.61 -36.36 5.31
N PHE A 185 31.37 -35.44 4.69
CA PHE A 185 32.41 -35.78 3.74
C PHE A 185 33.52 -36.62 4.36
N TYR A 186 34.05 -36.21 5.52
CA TYR A 186 35.10 -36.99 6.22
C TYR A 186 34.59 -38.34 6.69
N GLU A 187 33.36 -38.43 7.17
CA GLU A 187 32.74 -39.69 7.60
C GLU A 187 32.56 -40.65 6.40
N GLN A 188 32.11 -40.15 5.25
CA GLN A 188 32.01 -40.94 4.03
C GLN A 188 33.37 -41.43 3.53
N LYS A 189 34.39 -40.56 3.56
CA LYS A 189 35.75 -40.92 3.15
C LYS A 189 36.35 -42.01 4.04
N ALA A 190 36.15 -41.93 5.35
CA ALA A 190 36.58 -42.96 6.29
C ALA A 190 35.89 -44.30 6.02
N LYS A 191 34.56 -44.29 5.83
CA LYS A 191 33.79 -45.51 5.47
C LYS A 191 34.26 -46.13 4.16
N GLU A 192 34.60 -45.31 3.15
CA GLU A 192 35.13 -45.81 1.87
C GLU A 192 36.52 -46.45 2.05
N GLN A 193 37.38 -45.87 2.88
CA GLN A 193 38.70 -46.41 3.17
C GLN A 193 38.60 -47.75 3.91
N GLU A 194 37.76 -47.84 4.95
CA GLU A 194 37.50 -49.11 5.66
C GLU A 194 36.95 -50.18 4.72
N LEU A 195 36.08 -49.82 3.78
CA LEU A 195 35.53 -50.75 2.80
C LEU A 195 36.62 -51.26 1.84
N LYS A 196 37.51 -50.39 1.39
CA LYS A 196 38.68 -50.77 0.55
C LYS A 196 39.62 -51.69 1.29
N GLU A 197 39.92 -51.42 2.55
CA GLU A 197 40.79 -52.28 3.39
C GLU A 197 40.16 -53.65 3.59
N LYS A 198 38.86 -53.71 3.94
CA LYS A 198 38.12 -54.99 4.05
C LYS A 198 38.09 -55.75 2.73
N PHE A 199 37.92 -55.07 1.60
CA PHE A 199 37.94 -55.69 0.29
C PHE A 199 39.33 -56.25 -0.06
N SER A 200 40.40 -55.51 0.24
CA SER A 200 41.78 -55.96 0.04
C SER A 200 42.08 -57.23 0.85
N GLN A 201 41.74 -57.24 2.14
CA GLN A 201 41.91 -58.39 3.02
C GLN A 201 41.12 -59.62 2.55
N TRP A 202 39.88 -59.43 2.06
CA TRP A 202 39.09 -60.51 1.48
C TRP A 202 39.72 -61.07 0.20
N SER A 203 40.29 -60.20 -0.64
CA SER A 203 40.93 -60.61 -1.90
C SER A 203 42.25 -61.38 -1.70
N GLU A 204 42.99 -61.09 -0.62
CA GLU A 204 44.24 -61.78 -0.26
C GLU A 204 44.00 -63.16 0.38
N GLN A 205 42.79 -63.44 0.87
CA GLN A 205 42.41 -64.73 1.47
C GLN A 205 41.86 -65.74 0.45
N LYS A 206 41.80 -65.37 -0.83
CA LYS A 206 41.42 -66.24 -1.96
C LYS A 206 42.64 -66.66 -2.77
#